data_AF-A0A6A5AFU0-F1
#
_entry.id   AF-A0A6A5AFU0-F1
#
_cell.length_a   1.000
_cell.length_b   1.000
_cell.length_c   1.000
_cell.angle_alpha   90.00
_cell.angle_beta   90.00
_cell.angle_gamma   90.00
#
_symmetry.space_group_name_H-M   'P 1'
#
loop_
_entity.id
_entity.type
_entity.pdbx_description
1 polymer ?
#
loop_
_entity_poly.entity_id
_entity_poly.type
_entity_poly.pdbx_seq_one_letter_code
_entity_poly.pdbx_strand_id
1 'polypeptide(L)'
;MSQPCHYSGLKPSRVMASVVEWLDGGRAEDKMSAAARLTQQRHMKYRAGKKARALELLQTKDALEATVQSLQDRARSRKPTSLLSWKSISVALKDSRDDSHRQNRDLRAQIHALQRLMSELGAWVDMTKELNPSCPTWRDTNLPQHPESRRMAKAWITQRMLHSTDAMFQQHGFPAWDAPQEDMDVWCDEDFTFSDMGIVCRSRRNYIDQQSLEDSISFIQNDCLAAVLILAPKDTVIVVVLLITYETQETSTQLNTVVTPTGEFVNILCAAFHQGPDRCTLVVRHIVQDDLHAHPSGCRQRSRTMWLVGFAAVV
;
A
#
# COMPACT_ATOMS: atom_id res chain seq x y z
N MET A 1 -26.61 -0.48 85.79
CA MET A 1 -26.18 0.84 86.28
C MET A 1 -27.08 1.88 85.61
N SER A 2 -27.88 2.70 86.28
CA SER A 2 -28.24 2.71 87.72
C SER A 2 -29.66 3.31 87.91
N GLN A 3 -30.42 2.69 88.81
CA GLN A 3 -31.56 3.20 89.60
C GLN A 3 -32.50 4.29 89.03
N PRO A 4 -33.78 3.95 88.84
CA PRO A 4 -34.91 4.81 89.20
C PRO A 4 -35.30 4.57 90.68
N CYS A 5 -35.53 5.64 91.46
CA CYS A 5 -36.12 5.64 92.81
C CYS A 5 -36.21 7.10 93.34
N HIS A 6 -36.99 7.50 94.35
CA HIS A 6 -38.32 7.10 94.86
C HIS A 6 -38.61 7.96 96.12
N TYR A 7 -39.89 8.18 96.50
CA TYR A 7 -40.34 8.70 97.82
C TYR A 7 -39.83 10.13 98.21
N SER A 8 -40.40 10.87 99.18
CA SER A 8 -41.80 11.03 99.65
C SER A 8 -41.86 12.07 100.78
N GLY A 9 -43.07 12.58 101.09
CA GLY A 9 -43.39 13.21 102.37
C GLY A 9 -44.18 14.51 102.20
N LEU A 10 -45.17 14.84 103.03
CA LEU A 10 -45.88 14.07 104.06
C LEU A 10 -47.38 14.42 104.00
N LYS A 11 -48.25 13.51 104.46
CA LYS A 11 -49.60 13.88 104.96
C LYS A 11 -49.53 14.04 106.47
N PRO A 12 -50.15 15.09 107.03
CA PRO A 12 -51.12 14.93 108.11
C PRO A 12 -52.49 15.43 107.63
N SER A 13 -53.57 14.68 107.80
CA SER A 13 -54.32 14.49 109.07
C SER A 13 -55.29 15.64 109.36
N ARG A 14 -56.58 15.29 109.45
CA ARG A 14 -57.77 16.16 109.47
C ARG A 14 -58.46 15.97 110.82
N VAL A 15 -58.64 17.04 111.62
CA VAL A 15 -59.64 17.12 112.71
C VAL A 15 -60.10 18.58 112.96
N MET A 16 -61.42 18.80 112.86
CA MET A 16 -62.28 19.85 113.43
C MET A 16 -62.10 21.37 113.18
N ALA A 17 -63.27 22.00 113.09
CA ALA A 17 -63.60 23.44 113.05
C ALA A 17 -63.26 24.19 114.36
N SER A 18 -63.37 25.51 114.52
CA SER A 18 -64.00 26.62 113.75
C SER A 18 -63.27 27.96 114.08
N VAL A 19 -63.60 29.20 113.65
CA VAL A 19 -64.65 29.84 112.81
C VAL A 19 -64.05 31.13 112.17
N VAL A 20 -64.82 32.20 111.90
CA VAL A 20 -64.42 33.56 111.42
C VAL A 20 -63.88 33.60 109.98
N GLU A 21 -64.77 33.67 108.98
CA GLU A 21 -65.17 34.91 108.26
C GLU A 21 -64.19 35.32 107.14
N TRP A 22 -64.47 34.90 105.89
CA TRP A 22 -65.22 35.64 104.83
C TRP A 22 -64.31 36.58 103.99
N LEU A 23 -64.59 36.66 102.67
CA LEU A 23 -63.94 37.50 101.62
C LEU A 23 -62.69 36.95 100.85
N ASP A 24 -62.86 35.96 99.95
CA ASP A 24 -62.01 35.89 98.73
C ASP A 24 -62.65 35.16 97.50
N GLY A 25 -63.99 35.08 97.42
CA GLY A 25 -64.69 34.33 96.37
C GLY A 25 -64.53 34.89 94.94
N GLY A 26 -64.44 36.22 94.78
CA GLY A 26 -64.40 36.86 93.46
C GLY A 26 -63.06 36.76 92.72
N ARG A 27 -61.96 36.44 93.42
CA ARG A 27 -60.60 36.59 92.88
C ARG A 27 -60.13 35.42 92.00
N ALA A 28 -60.87 34.30 92.00
CA ALA A 28 -60.56 33.12 91.22
C ALA A 28 -61.14 33.18 89.79
N GLU A 29 -62.41 33.59 89.66
CA GLU A 29 -63.11 33.66 88.37
C GLU A 29 -62.53 34.74 87.45
N ASP A 30 -62.19 35.92 87.99
CA ASP A 30 -61.51 36.99 87.23
C ASP A 30 -60.15 36.56 86.68
N LYS A 31 -59.37 35.78 87.45
CA LYS A 31 -58.09 35.21 86.98
C LYS A 31 -58.30 34.20 85.86
N MET A 32 -59.35 33.39 85.93
CA MET A 32 -59.69 32.41 84.88
C MET A 32 -60.18 33.10 83.60
N SER A 33 -60.99 34.16 83.72
CA SER A 33 -61.40 35.04 82.62
C SER A 33 -60.21 35.76 81.95
N ALA A 34 -59.29 36.30 82.74
CA ALA A 34 -58.06 36.92 82.24
C ALA A 34 -57.13 35.92 81.53
N ALA A 35 -56.96 34.71 82.08
CA ALA A 35 -56.17 33.65 81.46
C ALA A 35 -56.76 33.17 80.13
N ALA A 36 -58.09 33.06 80.03
CA ALA A 36 -58.78 32.74 78.77
C ALA A 36 -58.54 33.82 77.70
N ARG A 37 -58.67 35.10 78.06
CA ARG A 37 -58.40 36.25 77.17
C ARG A 37 -56.95 36.29 76.68
N LEU A 38 -55.97 36.05 77.57
CA LEU A 38 -54.55 35.97 77.21
C LEU A 38 -54.27 34.79 76.25
N THR A 39 -54.92 33.65 76.47
CA THR A 39 -54.80 32.47 75.59
C THR A 39 -55.40 32.76 74.22
N GLN A 40 -56.57 33.38 74.16
CA GLN A 40 -57.21 33.81 72.90
C GLN A 40 -56.32 34.81 72.13
N GLN A 41 -55.73 35.81 72.80
CA GLN A 41 -54.78 36.74 72.16
C GLN A 41 -53.51 36.04 71.65
N ARG A 42 -52.97 35.06 72.38
CA ARG A 42 -51.83 34.24 71.91
C ARG A 42 -52.20 33.44 70.66
N HIS A 43 -53.39 32.82 70.64
CA HIS A 43 -53.89 32.07 69.48
C HIS A 43 -54.16 32.97 68.27
N MET A 44 -54.68 34.19 68.48
CA MET A 44 -54.83 35.22 67.44
C MET A 44 -53.47 35.60 66.84
N LYS A 45 -52.49 35.97 67.68
CA LYS A 45 -51.12 36.33 67.24
C LYS A 45 -50.42 35.18 66.50
N TYR A 46 -50.57 33.95 66.99
CA TYR A 46 -50.02 32.76 66.33
C TYR A 46 -50.67 32.52 64.95
N ARG A 47 -52.00 32.62 64.84
CA ARG A 47 -52.71 32.51 63.55
C ARG A 47 -52.31 33.61 62.57
N ALA A 48 -52.16 34.86 63.04
CA ALA A 48 -51.70 35.98 62.23
C ALA A 48 -50.25 35.76 61.73
N GLY A 49 -49.33 35.37 62.61
CA GLY A 49 -47.94 35.06 62.24
C GLY A 49 -47.82 33.88 61.26
N LYS A 50 -48.65 32.84 61.40
CA LYS A 50 -48.70 31.73 60.44
C LYS A 50 -49.23 32.16 59.06
N LYS A 51 -50.23 33.05 59.01
CA LYS A 51 -50.72 33.64 57.75
C LYS A 51 -49.66 34.53 57.08
N ALA A 52 -48.96 35.36 57.85
CA ALA A 52 -47.88 36.22 57.34
C ALA A 52 -46.76 35.40 56.68
N ARG A 53 -46.26 34.36 57.36
CA ARG A 53 -45.25 33.44 56.80
C ARG A 53 -45.74 32.69 55.55
N ALA A 54 -47.01 32.30 55.50
CA ALA A 54 -47.55 31.65 54.31
C ALA A 54 -47.61 32.61 53.11
N LEU A 55 -47.89 33.89 53.34
CA LEU A 55 -47.93 34.93 52.31
C LEU A 55 -46.52 35.30 51.82
N GLU A 56 -45.56 35.42 52.74
CA GLU A 56 -44.12 35.56 52.45
C GLU A 56 -43.60 34.39 51.59
N LEU A 57 -43.91 33.15 51.96
CA LEU A 57 -43.53 31.96 51.18
C LEU A 57 -44.14 31.97 49.78
N LEU A 58 -45.41 32.38 49.61
CA LEU A 58 -46.01 32.54 48.29
C LEU A 58 -45.30 33.62 47.45
N GLN A 59 -44.98 34.78 48.04
CA GLN A 59 -44.21 35.81 47.34
C GLN A 59 -42.82 35.33 46.91
N THR A 60 -42.12 34.56 47.76
CA THR A 60 -40.82 33.97 47.37
C THR A 60 -40.95 32.93 46.27
N LYS A 61 -42.01 32.11 46.28
CA LYS A 61 -42.31 31.15 45.20
C LYS A 61 -42.53 31.88 43.88
N ASP A 62 -43.40 32.88 43.85
CA ASP A 62 -43.77 33.59 42.63
C ASP A 62 -42.56 34.35 42.05
N ALA A 63 -41.70 34.92 42.90
CA ALA A 63 -40.44 35.54 42.49
C ALA A 63 -39.42 34.52 41.91
N LEU A 64 -39.34 33.31 42.49
CA LEU A 64 -38.49 32.24 41.98
C LEU A 64 -39.01 31.71 40.63
N GLU A 65 -40.32 31.50 40.49
CA GLU A 65 -40.93 31.09 39.22
C GLU A 65 -40.71 32.14 38.12
N ALA A 66 -40.88 33.43 38.41
CA ALA A 66 -40.55 34.51 37.48
C ALA A 66 -39.06 34.54 37.09
N THR A 67 -38.15 34.26 38.04
CA THR A 67 -36.70 34.18 37.79
C THR A 67 -36.36 32.99 36.89
N VAL A 68 -36.93 31.81 37.15
CA VAL A 68 -36.75 30.61 36.32
C VAL A 68 -37.29 30.85 34.91
N GLN A 69 -38.48 31.45 34.78
CA GLN A 69 -39.07 31.76 33.48
C GLN A 69 -38.19 32.74 32.68
N SER A 70 -37.70 33.81 33.32
CA SER A 70 -36.76 34.75 32.70
C SER A 70 -35.47 34.07 32.20
N LEU A 71 -34.90 33.14 32.97
CA LEU A 71 -33.71 32.37 32.57
C LEU A 71 -34.00 31.42 31.41
N GLN A 72 -35.16 30.74 31.40
CA GLN A 72 -35.58 29.89 30.29
C GLN A 72 -35.82 30.71 29.01
N ASP A 73 -36.46 31.86 29.12
CA ASP A 73 -36.72 32.73 27.97
C ASP A 73 -35.41 33.35 27.44
N ARG A 74 -34.45 33.70 28.31
CA ARG A 74 -33.07 34.05 27.88
C ARG A 74 -32.35 32.89 27.17
N ALA A 75 -32.56 31.65 27.60
CA ALA A 75 -31.97 30.48 26.96
C ALA A 75 -32.61 30.18 25.59
N ARG A 76 -33.92 30.38 25.45
CA ARG A 76 -34.66 30.22 24.18
C ARG A 76 -34.44 31.39 23.20
N SER A 77 -34.32 32.62 23.72
CA SER A 77 -34.08 33.84 22.94
C SER A 77 -32.64 33.97 22.44
N ARG A 78 -31.68 33.25 23.06
CA ARG A 78 -30.39 32.94 22.43
C ARG A 78 -30.62 32.10 21.18
N LYS A 79 -30.92 32.76 20.06
CA LYS A 79 -30.72 32.22 18.72
C LYS A 79 -29.32 31.60 18.69
N PRO A 80 -29.14 30.37 18.18
CA PRO A 80 -27.81 29.82 18.01
C PRO A 80 -27.06 30.69 17.01
N THR A 81 -26.26 31.63 17.54
CA THR A 81 -25.30 32.40 16.77
C THR A 81 -24.41 31.41 16.04
N SER A 82 -24.19 31.67 14.75
CA SER A 82 -23.62 30.76 13.77
C SER A 82 -22.42 29.95 14.25
N LEU A 83 -22.21 28.82 13.54
CA LEU A 83 -21.17 27.80 13.71
C LEU A 83 -21.64 26.59 14.53
N LEU A 84 -21.15 25.43 14.08
CA LEU A 84 -21.54 24.10 14.53
C LEU A 84 -21.37 23.93 16.05
N SER A 85 -22.19 23.08 16.66
CA SER A 85 -22.05 22.80 18.10
C SER A 85 -20.63 22.27 18.40
N TRP A 86 -20.06 22.65 19.55
CA TRP A 86 -18.74 22.13 19.97
C TRP A 86 -18.67 20.59 19.98
N LYS A 87 -19.80 19.92 20.22
CA LYS A 87 -19.94 18.46 20.07
C LYS A 87 -19.67 18.03 18.62
N SER A 88 -20.36 18.64 17.65
CA SER A 88 -20.16 18.40 16.22
C SER A 88 -18.72 18.68 15.77
N ILE A 89 -18.13 19.80 16.22
CA ILE A 89 -16.73 20.17 15.93
C ILE A 89 -15.77 19.11 16.51
N SER A 90 -15.97 18.68 17.76
CA SER A 90 -15.12 17.68 18.41
C SER A 90 -15.18 16.30 17.74
N VAL A 91 -16.34 15.93 17.17
CA VAL A 91 -16.49 14.70 16.38
C VAL A 91 -15.74 14.83 15.06
N ALA A 92 -15.97 15.89 14.29
CA ALA A 92 -15.26 16.11 13.02
C ALA A 92 -13.72 16.17 13.17
N LEU A 93 -13.22 16.80 14.25
CA LEU A 93 -11.78 16.81 14.57
C LEU A 93 -11.26 15.42 14.94
N LYS A 94 -12.04 14.62 15.68
CA LYS A 94 -11.68 13.23 16.01
C LYS A 94 -11.64 12.36 14.76
N ASP A 95 -12.65 12.47 13.89
CA ASP A 95 -12.75 11.66 12.68
C ASP A 95 -11.60 12.00 11.71
N SER A 96 -11.31 13.30 11.50
CA SER A 96 -10.17 13.77 10.71
C SER A 96 -8.81 13.31 11.26
N ARG A 97 -8.65 13.29 12.58
CA ARG A 97 -7.46 12.71 13.25
C ARG A 97 -7.38 11.20 13.00
N ASP A 98 -8.48 10.48 13.12
CA ASP A 98 -8.53 9.02 12.97
C ASP A 98 -8.35 8.57 11.51
N ASP A 99 -8.78 9.38 10.53
CA ASP A 99 -8.45 9.25 9.11
C ASP A 99 -6.96 9.51 8.85
N SER A 100 -6.41 10.59 9.39
CA SER A 100 -4.98 10.93 9.28
C SER A 100 -4.09 9.82 9.87
N HIS A 101 -4.50 9.21 10.98
CA HIS A 101 -3.79 8.06 11.56
C HIS A 101 -3.91 6.79 10.70
N ARG A 102 -5.05 6.54 10.04
CA ARG A 102 -5.20 5.43 9.08
C ARG A 102 -4.27 5.62 7.89
N GLN A 103 -4.33 6.78 7.23
CA GLN A 103 -3.42 7.12 6.12
C GLN A 103 -1.94 7.00 6.52
N ASN A 104 -1.55 7.46 7.71
CA ASN A 104 -0.15 7.34 8.17
C ASN A 104 0.27 5.87 8.38
N ARG A 105 -0.63 5.00 8.85
CA ARG A 105 -0.37 3.55 8.96
C ARG A 105 -0.22 2.90 7.60
N ASP A 106 -1.10 3.21 6.66
CA ASP A 106 -1.08 2.64 5.31
C ASP A 106 0.18 3.08 4.55
N LEU A 107 0.56 4.36 4.64
CA LEU A 107 1.81 4.87 4.08
C LEU A 107 3.06 4.21 4.72
N ARG A 108 3.07 3.99 6.05
CA ARG A 108 4.16 3.24 6.69
C ARG A 108 4.21 1.78 6.23
N ALA A 109 3.05 1.13 6.04
CA ALA A 109 2.99 -0.23 5.52
C ALA A 109 3.53 -0.30 4.08
N GLN A 110 3.19 0.67 3.23
CA GLN A 110 3.76 0.80 1.88
C GLN A 110 5.28 1.04 1.92
N ILE A 111 5.77 1.94 2.77
CA ILE A 111 7.21 2.18 2.95
C ILE A 111 7.93 0.90 3.39
N HIS A 112 7.39 0.15 4.36
CA HIS A 112 7.98 -1.12 4.79
C HIS A 112 7.94 -2.20 3.70
N ALA A 113 6.87 -2.27 2.90
CA ALA A 113 6.80 -3.17 1.75
C ALA A 113 7.83 -2.82 0.67
N LEU A 114 8.01 -1.53 0.36
CA LEU A 114 9.02 -1.04 -0.58
C LEU A 114 10.45 -1.24 -0.05
N GLN A 115 10.71 -0.97 1.24
CA GLN A 115 12.00 -1.24 1.88
C GLN A 115 12.35 -2.74 1.83
N ARG A 116 11.36 -3.60 2.07
CA ARG A 116 11.51 -5.06 1.95
C ARG A 116 11.83 -5.46 0.51
N LEU A 117 11.07 -4.97 -0.47
CA LEU A 117 11.32 -5.22 -1.89
C LEU A 117 12.71 -4.73 -2.32
N MET A 118 13.13 -3.53 -1.88
CA MET A 118 14.47 -3.01 -2.12
C MET A 118 15.57 -3.87 -1.48
N SER A 119 15.33 -4.43 -0.30
CA SER A 119 16.29 -5.34 0.35
C SER A 119 16.38 -6.69 -0.36
N GLU A 120 15.24 -7.24 -0.81
CA GLU A 120 15.18 -8.49 -1.56
C GLU A 120 15.82 -8.34 -2.95
N LEU A 121 15.54 -7.23 -3.65
CA LEU A 121 16.22 -6.86 -4.91
C LEU A 121 17.69 -6.55 -4.70
N GLY A 122 18.06 -5.86 -3.61
CA GLY A 122 19.45 -5.54 -3.26
C GLY A 122 20.28 -6.80 -3.07
N ALA A 123 19.80 -7.74 -2.25
CA ALA A 123 20.44 -9.04 -2.05
C ALA A 123 20.53 -9.86 -3.36
N TRP A 124 19.50 -9.80 -4.22
CA TRP A 124 19.54 -10.43 -5.53
C TRP A 124 20.59 -9.79 -6.46
N VAL A 125 20.67 -8.46 -6.48
CA VAL A 125 21.67 -7.69 -7.25
C VAL A 125 23.09 -7.90 -6.71
N ASP A 126 23.29 -8.00 -5.40
CA ASP A 126 24.62 -8.29 -4.85
C ASP A 126 25.07 -9.72 -5.22
N MET A 127 24.15 -10.68 -5.21
CA MET A 127 24.35 -12.02 -5.81
C MET A 127 24.48 -12.01 -7.35
N THR A 128 24.16 -10.90 -8.05
CA THR A 128 24.45 -10.76 -9.48
C THR A 128 25.79 -10.06 -9.75
N LYS A 129 26.26 -9.18 -8.85
CA LYS A 129 27.55 -8.46 -8.97
C LYS A 129 28.79 -9.37 -8.93
N GLU A 130 28.73 -10.48 -8.19
CA GLU A 130 29.85 -11.45 -8.15
C GLU A 130 30.02 -12.25 -9.46
N LEU A 131 29.03 -12.21 -10.35
CA LEU A 131 29.11 -12.85 -11.66
C LEU A 131 29.75 -11.89 -12.65
N ASN A 132 30.89 -12.30 -13.21
CA ASN A 132 31.59 -11.52 -14.24
C ASN A 132 30.60 -11.12 -15.35
N PRO A 133 30.41 -9.80 -15.63
CA PRO A 133 29.44 -9.33 -16.62
C PRO A 133 29.76 -9.83 -18.04
N SER A 134 31.03 -10.15 -18.33
CA SER A 134 31.49 -10.75 -19.59
C SER A 134 31.26 -12.27 -19.67
N CYS A 135 30.91 -12.94 -18.57
CA CYS A 135 30.60 -14.36 -18.57
C CYS A 135 29.10 -14.60 -18.79
N PRO A 136 28.69 -15.38 -19.80
CA PRO A 136 27.31 -15.83 -19.92
C PRO A 136 26.95 -16.77 -18.77
N THR A 137 25.82 -16.50 -18.13
CA THR A 137 25.29 -17.25 -16.98
C THR A 137 24.00 -17.99 -17.37
N TRP A 138 23.51 -18.86 -16.49
CA TRP A 138 22.23 -19.56 -16.68
C TRP A 138 21.04 -18.62 -16.88
N ARG A 139 21.11 -17.40 -16.32
CA ARG A 139 20.10 -16.32 -16.46
C ARG A 139 20.01 -15.80 -17.89
N ASP A 140 21.06 -16.00 -18.69
CA ASP A 140 21.14 -15.58 -20.08
C ASP A 140 20.68 -16.70 -21.04
N THR A 141 20.11 -17.79 -20.51
CA THR A 141 19.67 -18.99 -21.27
C THR A 141 18.41 -19.67 -20.73
N ASN A 142 17.77 -19.15 -19.67
CA ASN A 142 16.57 -19.74 -19.07
C ASN A 142 15.35 -18.80 -19.24
N LEU A 143 14.19 -19.35 -19.62
CA LEU A 143 12.92 -18.63 -19.65
C LEU A 143 11.91 -19.22 -18.63
N PRO A 144 11.42 -18.43 -17.67
CA PRO A 144 10.44 -18.89 -16.69
C PRO A 144 9.05 -19.13 -17.30
N GLN A 145 8.22 -19.85 -16.56
CA GLN A 145 6.85 -20.19 -16.97
C GLN A 145 5.88 -19.00 -16.84
N HIS A 146 6.04 -18.14 -15.83
CA HIS A 146 5.11 -17.04 -15.54
C HIS A 146 5.15 -15.94 -16.64
N PRO A 147 4.03 -15.53 -17.26
CA PRO A 147 4.02 -14.67 -18.45
C PRO A 147 4.80 -13.35 -18.31
N GLU A 148 4.58 -12.59 -17.23
CA GLU A 148 5.26 -11.31 -17.00
C GLU A 148 6.77 -11.50 -16.82
N SER A 149 7.16 -12.47 -15.99
CA SER A 149 8.56 -12.80 -15.72
C SER A 149 9.27 -13.31 -16.98
N ARG A 150 8.53 -14.01 -17.85
CA ARG A 150 9.00 -14.49 -19.15
C ARG A 150 9.21 -13.34 -20.13
N ARG A 151 8.32 -12.34 -20.15
CA ARG A 151 8.48 -11.11 -20.93
C ARG A 151 9.71 -10.33 -20.48
N MET A 152 9.87 -10.13 -19.16
CA MET A 152 11.04 -9.48 -18.58
C MET A 152 12.34 -10.25 -18.86
N ALA A 153 12.34 -11.58 -18.75
CA ALA A 153 13.50 -12.41 -19.06
C ALA A 153 13.92 -12.28 -20.54
N LYS A 154 12.97 -12.35 -21.48
CA LYS A 154 13.26 -12.13 -22.91
C LYS A 154 13.92 -10.77 -23.16
N ALA A 155 13.33 -9.69 -22.64
CA ALA A 155 13.85 -8.33 -22.80
C ALA A 155 15.22 -8.16 -22.15
N TRP A 156 15.42 -8.69 -20.94
CA TRP A 156 16.71 -8.66 -20.23
C TRP A 156 17.83 -9.35 -21.04
N ILE A 157 17.55 -10.56 -21.55
CA ILE A 157 18.54 -11.34 -22.32
C ILE A 157 18.94 -10.56 -23.59
N THR A 158 17.98 -10.03 -24.34
CA THR A 158 18.26 -9.34 -25.60
C THR A 158 18.92 -7.97 -25.38
N GLN A 159 18.49 -7.19 -24.39
CA GLN A 159 19.13 -5.93 -24.01
C GLN A 159 20.56 -6.14 -23.51
N ARG A 160 20.82 -7.18 -22.70
CA ARG A 160 22.19 -7.50 -22.26
C ARG A 160 23.08 -7.89 -23.45
N MET A 161 22.55 -8.60 -24.44
CA MET A 161 23.29 -8.87 -25.68
C MET A 161 23.56 -7.59 -26.47
N LEU A 162 22.58 -6.69 -26.62
CA LEU A 162 22.78 -5.40 -27.28
C LEU A 162 23.91 -4.59 -26.61
N HIS A 163 23.84 -4.41 -25.29
CA HIS A 163 24.84 -3.65 -24.53
C HIS A 163 26.22 -4.31 -24.48
N SER A 164 26.34 -5.60 -24.77
CA SER A 164 27.64 -6.30 -24.89
C SER A 164 28.15 -6.42 -26.33
N THR A 165 27.44 -5.89 -27.33
CA THR A 165 27.83 -5.99 -28.76
C THR A 165 29.23 -5.46 -29.01
N ASP A 166 29.54 -4.22 -28.62
CA ASP A 166 30.84 -3.61 -28.92
C ASP A 166 32.00 -4.39 -28.27
N ALA A 167 31.81 -4.86 -27.03
CA ALA A 167 32.78 -5.69 -26.31
C ALA A 167 32.96 -7.08 -26.97
N MET A 168 31.89 -7.70 -27.45
CA MET A 168 31.93 -8.97 -28.19
C MET A 168 32.70 -8.84 -29.51
N PHE A 169 32.44 -7.79 -30.28
CA PHE A 169 33.15 -7.53 -31.55
C PHE A 169 34.64 -7.25 -31.29
N GLN A 170 34.96 -6.38 -30.33
CA GLN A 170 36.35 -6.08 -29.95
C GLN A 170 37.10 -7.33 -29.44
N GLN A 171 36.47 -8.14 -28.57
CA GLN A 171 37.07 -9.39 -28.06
C GLN A 171 37.37 -10.40 -29.17
N HIS A 172 36.61 -10.38 -30.26
CA HIS A 172 36.79 -11.26 -31.41
C HIS A 172 37.60 -10.65 -32.55
N GLY A 173 38.25 -9.50 -32.34
CA GLY A 173 39.19 -8.91 -33.28
C GLY A 173 38.55 -8.23 -34.48
N PHE A 174 37.28 -7.83 -34.39
CA PHE A 174 36.68 -6.94 -35.38
C PHE A 174 37.27 -5.52 -35.24
N PRO A 175 37.36 -4.75 -36.34
CA PRO A 175 37.75 -3.35 -36.30
C PRO A 175 36.73 -2.52 -35.49
N ALA A 176 37.14 -1.32 -35.07
CA ALA A 176 36.22 -0.35 -34.48
C ALA A 176 35.22 0.15 -35.54
N TRP A 177 34.02 0.56 -35.11
CA TRP A 177 32.95 1.00 -36.02
C TRP A 177 33.28 2.27 -36.82
N ASP A 178 34.28 3.02 -36.38
CA ASP A 178 34.82 4.23 -36.99
C ASP A 178 36.17 4.01 -37.70
N ALA A 179 36.59 2.75 -37.88
CA ALA A 179 37.80 2.41 -38.62
C ALA A 179 37.73 2.89 -40.09
N PRO A 180 38.86 3.25 -40.71
CA PRO A 180 38.91 3.59 -42.13
C PRO A 180 38.30 2.49 -43.01
N GLN A 181 37.62 2.87 -44.09
CA GLN A 181 37.01 1.91 -45.02
C GLN A 181 38.03 0.97 -45.68
N GLU A 182 39.31 1.35 -45.70
CA GLU A 182 40.44 0.52 -46.15
C GLU A 182 40.72 -0.69 -45.22
N ASP A 183 40.30 -0.65 -43.95
CA ASP A 183 40.39 -1.77 -43.00
C ASP A 183 39.14 -2.68 -43.01
N MET A 184 38.11 -2.34 -43.80
CA MET A 184 36.83 -3.05 -43.86
C MET A 184 36.78 -4.13 -44.97
N ASP A 185 37.85 -4.92 -45.08
CA ASP A 185 37.95 -6.04 -46.03
C ASP A 185 36.77 -7.02 -45.91
N VAL A 186 36.38 -7.65 -47.02
CA VAL A 186 35.40 -8.75 -47.00
C VAL A 186 36.10 -10.05 -46.60
N TRP A 187 35.77 -10.58 -45.42
CA TRP A 187 36.44 -11.75 -44.84
C TRP A 187 35.47 -12.67 -44.08
N CYS A 188 35.86 -13.94 -43.94
CA CYS A 188 35.09 -14.97 -43.26
C CYS A 188 36.03 -15.97 -42.58
N ASP A 189 36.06 -15.95 -41.25
CA ASP A 189 36.88 -16.84 -40.44
C ASP A 189 36.03 -17.86 -39.69
N GLU A 190 36.55 -19.08 -39.53
CA GLU A 190 35.93 -20.13 -38.72
C GLU A 190 36.96 -20.81 -37.81
N ASP A 191 36.83 -20.58 -36.49
CA ASP A 191 37.67 -21.19 -35.46
C ASP A 191 36.96 -22.41 -34.85
N PHE A 192 37.65 -23.54 -34.79
CA PHE A 192 37.18 -24.76 -34.14
C PHE A 192 38.03 -25.09 -32.92
N THR A 193 37.43 -24.98 -31.73
CA THR A 193 38.05 -25.40 -30.47
C THR A 193 37.51 -26.77 -30.08
N PHE A 194 38.39 -27.77 -29.97
CA PHE A 194 38.07 -29.13 -29.57
C PHE A 194 38.38 -29.31 -28.07
N SER A 195 37.50 -29.99 -27.35
CA SER A 195 37.65 -30.31 -25.93
C SER A 195 36.93 -31.61 -25.59
N ASP A 196 37.25 -32.22 -24.44
CA ASP A 196 36.56 -33.41 -23.94
C ASP A 196 35.04 -33.17 -23.71
N MET A 197 34.65 -31.90 -23.52
CA MET A 197 33.26 -31.47 -23.36
C MET A 197 32.54 -31.19 -24.69
N GLY A 198 33.23 -31.31 -25.83
CA GLY A 198 32.69 -31.12 -27.17
C GLY A 198 33.44 -30.09 -28.02
N ILE A 199 32.82 -29.70 -29.13
CA ILE A 199 33.38 -28.82 -30.16
C ILE A 199 32.69 -27.46 -30.10
N VAL A 200 33.48 -26.39 -29.96
CA VAL A 200 33.02 -25.01 -30.10
C VAL A 200 33.46 -24.50 -31.48
N CYS A 201 32.49 -24.16 -32.31
CA CYS A 201 32.71 -23.46 -33.58
C CYS A 201 32.39 -21.97 -33.37
N ARG A 202 33.31 -21.09 -33.75
CA ARG A 202 33.08 -19.64 -33.84
C ARG A 202 33.23 -19.24 -35.30
N SER A 203 32.20 -18.63 -35.88
CA SER A 203 32.30 -18.00 -37.21
C SER A 203 32.25 -16.49 -37.04
N ARG A 204 33.13 -15.78 -37.74
CA ARG A 204 33.21 -14.32 -37.79
C ARG A 204 33.20 -13.91 -39.25
N ARG A 205 32.38 -12.94 -39.64
CA ARG A 205 32.21 -12.55 -41.06
C ARG A 205 32.04 -11.04 -41.17
N ASN A 206 32.73 -10.44 -42.12
CA ASN A 206 32.48 -9.08 -42.60
C ASN A 206 32.20 -9.17 -44.10
N TYR A 207 31.06 -8.64 -44.56
CA TYR A 207 30.65 -8.74 -45.96
C TYR A 207 29.74 -7.57 -46.35
N ILE A 208 29.70 -7.29 -47.66
CA ILE A 208 28.78 -6.33 -48.26
C ILE A 208 27.62 -7.13 -48.84
N ASP A 209 26.40 -6.86 -48.37
CA ASP A 209 25.17 -7.40 -48.97
C ASP A 209 24.74 -6.52 -50.16
N GLN A 210 24.02 -7.10 -51.11
CA GLN A 210 23.41 -6.37 -52.24
C GLN A 210 22.00 -5.88 -51.91
N GLN A 211 21.39 -6.40 -50.85
CA GLN A 211 20.05 -6.01 -50.39
C GLN A 211 20.11 -4.74 -49.53
N SER A 212 18.99 -4.02 -49.42
CA SER A 212 18.91 -2.89 -48.50
C SER A 212 18.95 -3.37 -47.04
N LEU A 213 19.34 -2.49 -46.12
CA LEU A 213 19.31 -2.79 -44.69
C LEU A 213 17.88 -3.15 -44.22
N GLU A 214 16.87 -2.48 -44.77
CA GLU A 214 15.45 -2.72 -44.47
C GLU A 214 14.98 -4.11 -44.96
N ASP A 215 15.38 -4.52 -46.17
CA ASP A 215 15.09 -5.85 -46.71
C ASP A 215 15.76 -6.95 -45.86
N SER A 216 17.03 -6.77 -45.51
CA SER A 216 17.78 -7.71 -44.66
C SER A 216 17.14 -7.86 -43.28
N ILE A 217 16.75 -6.76 -42.64
CA ILE A 217 16.02 -6.77 -41.35
C ILE A 217 14.67 -7.48 -41.51
N SER A 218 13.94 -7.18 -42.59
CA SER A 218 12.64 -7.81 -42.88
C SER A 218 12.76 -9.31 -43.11
N PHE A 219 13.79 -9.77 -43.83
CA PHE A 219 14.11 -11.18 -43.99
C PHE A 219 14.37 -11.85 -42.64
N ILE A 220 15.25 -11.26 -41.81
CA ILE A 220 15.58 -11.78 -40.48
C ILE A 220 14.37 -11.84 -39.55
N GLN A 221 13.48 -10.85 -39.59
CA GLN A 221 12.26 -10.82 -38.76
C GLN A 221 11.20 -11.83 -39.23
N ASN A 222 11.15 -12.16 -40.52
CA ASN A 222 10.20 -13.14 -41.05
C ASN A 222 10.74 -14.57 -41.03
N ASP A 223 12.07 -14.75 -41.14
CA ASP A 223 12.73 -16.06 -41.21
C ASP A 223 14.07 -16.08 -40.42
N CYS A 224 14.00 -15.80 -39.11
CA CYS A 224 15.18 -15.85 -38.23
C CYS A 224 15.86 -17.24 -38.23
N LEU A 225 15.13 -18.32 -38.56
CA LEU A 225 15.70 -19.66 -38.64
C LEU A 225 16.59 -19.83 -39.88
N ALA A 226 16.16 -19.41 -41.06
CA ALA A 226 17.01 -19.40 -42.26
C ALA A 226 18.20 -18.44 -42.12
N ALA A 227 17.99 -17.25 -41.51
CA ALA A 227 19.07 -16.29 -41.24
C ALA A 227 20.19 -16.86 -40.35
N VAL A 228 19.86 -17.77 -39.42
CA VAL A 228 20.83 -18.47 -38.54
C VAL A 228 21.30 -19.81 -39.15
N LEU A 229 21.04 -20.03 -40.44
CA LEU A 229 21.40 -21.23 -41.23
C LEU A 229 20.83 -22.54 -40.65
N ILE A 230 19.61 -22.48 -40.09
CA ILE A 230 18.92 -23.64 -39.53
C ILE A 230 17.89 -24.16 -40.54
N LEU A 231 18.18 -25.33 -41.11
CA LEU A 231 17.26 -26.06 -41.98
C LEU A 231 16.04 -26.54 -41.20
N ALA A 232 14.98 -25.73 -41.16
CA ALA A 232 13.67 -26.12 -40.71
C ALA A 232 12.95 -27.00 -41.76
N PRO A 233 12.28 -28.09 -41.37
CA PRO A 233 11.35 -28.77 -42.27
C PRO A 233 10.24 -27.81 -42.75
N LYS A 234 9.86 -27.87 -44.03
CA LYS A 234 8.85 -26.97 -44.63
C LYS A 234 7.48 -27.03 -43.96
N ASP A 235 7.15 -28.16 -43.33
CA ASP A 235 5.87 -28.41 -42.65
C ASP A 235 5.93 -28.20 -41.13
N THR A 236 6.99 -27.59 -40.60
CA THR A 236 7.13 -27.46 -39.15
C THR A 236 6.19 -26.39 -38.62
N VAL A 237 5.46 -26.73 -37.56
CA VAL A 237 4.68 -25.77 -36.79
C VAL A 237 5.64 -24.82 -36.07
N ILE A 238 6.01 -23.73 -36.75
CA ILE A 238 6.70 -22.62 -36.10
C ILE A 238 5.71 -22.00 -35.14
N VAL A 239 5.84 -22.31 -33.85
CA VAL A 239 5.09 -21.62 -32.79
C VAL A 239 5.74 -20.25 -32.60
N VAL A 240 5.50 -19.35 -33.57
CA VAL A 240 5.87 -17.94 -33.47
C VAL A 240 5.00 -17.35 -32.38
N VAL A 241 5.49 -17.36 -31.13
CA VAL A 241 4.89 -16.56 -30.06
C VAL A 241 5.32 -15.11 -30.30
N LEU A 242 4.68 -14.50 -31.31
CA LEU A 242 4.81 -13.10 -31.68
C LEU A 242 4.15 -12.25 -30.59
N LEU A 243 4.86 -12.08 -29.47
CA LEU A 243 4.47 -11.17 -28.42
C LEU A 243 5.00 -9.79 -28.82
N ILE A 244 4.30 -9.12 -29.75
CA ILE A 244 4.53 -7.69 -30.01
C ILE A 244 4.23 -6.95 -28.73
N THR A 245 5.28 -6.58 -28.00
CA THR A 245 5.17 -5.67 -26.87
C THR A 245 4.95 -4.25 -27.38
N TYR A 246 3.68 -3.87 -27.51
CA TYR A 246 3.28 -2.46 -27.61
C TYR A 246 3.43 -1.78 -26.25
N GLU A 247 4.67 -1.63 -25.77
CA GLU A 247 5.00 -0.71 -24.69
C GLU A 247 6.47 -0.31 -24.81
N THR A 248 6.69 1.00 -25.02
CA THR A 248 7.91 1.62 -25.56
C THR A 248 8.31 1.13 -26.97
N GLN A 249 8.53 2.10 -27.86
CA GLN A 249 9.01 1.87 -29.24
C GLN A 249 10.38 1.17 -29.21
N GLU A 250 10.72 0.41 -30.28
CA GLU A 250 12.06 -0.10 -30.68
C GLU A 250 12.40 -1.60 -30.50
N THR A 251 11.68 -2.43 -29.72
CA THR A 251 12.06 -3.86 -29.54
C THR A 251 11.04 -4.91 -30.03
N SER A 252 11.34 -5.58 -31.13
CA SER A 252 10.64 -6.79 -31.60
C SER A 252 11.35 -8.08 -31.15
N THR A 253 11.01 -8.58 -29.94
CA THR A 253 11.54 -9.88 -29.48
C THR A 253 10.71 -11.05 -30.02
N GLN A 254 11.35 -12.03 -30.64
CA GLN A 254 10.72 -13.24 -31.19
C GLN A 254 11.30 -14.50 -30.53
N LEU A 255 10.45 -15.48 -30.22
CA LEU A 255 10.90 -16.81 -29.77
C LEU A 255 10.47 -17.83 -30.82
N ASN A 256 11.45 -18.49 -31.43
CA ASN A 256 11.27 -19.48 -32.49
C ASN A 256 11.70 -20.86 -31.97
N THR A 257 10.77 -21.82 -32.00
CA THR A 257 11.00 -23.19 -31.51
C THR A 257 10.75 -24.19 -32.63
N VAL A 258 11.72 -25.06 -32.91
CA VAL A 258 11.69 -26.00 -34.04
C VAL A 258 12.46 -27.29 -33.68
N VAL A 259 12.06 -28.43 -34.24
CA VAL A 259 12.88 -29.64 -34.29
C VAL A 259 13.32 -29.85 -35.74
N THR A 260 14.62 -29.92 -35.98
CA THR A 260 15.20 -30.08 -37.32
C THR A 260 14.99 -31.52 -37.86
N PRO A 261 15.15 -31.77 -39.18
CA PRO A 261 15.09 -33.12 -39.72
C PRO A 261 16.21 -34.03 -39.19
N THR A 262 17.28 -33.43 -38.65
CA THR A 262 18.41 -34.11 -38.01
C THR A 262 18.18 -34.47 -36.55
N GLY A 263 16.96 -34.26 -36.01
CA GLY A 263 16.61 -34.56 -34.62
C GLY A 263 17.19 -33.56 -33.61
N GLU A 264 17.51 -32.34 -34.05
CA GLU A 264 17.99 -31.27 -33.18
C GLU A 264 16.83 -30.39 -32.70
N PHE A 265 16.67 -30.24 -31.39
CA PHE A 265 15.77 -29.26 -30.80
C PHE A 265 16.46 -27.89 -30.74
N VAL A 266 15.77 -26.90 -31.27
CA VAL A 266 16.25 -25.52 -31.39
C VAL A 266 15.20 -24.61 -30.77
N ASN A 267 15.58 -23.85 -29.75
CA ASN A 267 14.74 -22.83 -29.12
C ASN A 267 15.52 -21.51 -29.10
N ILE A 268 15.18 -20.57 -29.98
CA ILE A 268 15.96 -19.36 -30.25
C ILE A 268 15.14 -18.11 -29.97
N LEU A 269 15.70 -17.24 -29.13
CA LEU A 269 15.26 -15.87 -28.92
C LEU A 269 16.02 -14.94 -29.88
N CYS A 270 15.31 -14.29 -30.79
CA CYS A 270 15.82 -13.24 -31.69
C CYS A 270 15.32 -11.87 -31.24
N ALA A 271 16.10 -10.81 -31.42
CA ALA A 271 15.62 -9.43 -31.37
C ALA A 271 16.45 -8.50 -32.25
N ALA A 272 15.77 -7.63 -33.00
CA ALA A 272 16.39 -6.57 -33.80
C ALA A 272 16.25 -5.22 -33.08
N PHE A 273 17.32 -4.42 -33.09
CA PHE A 273 17.41 -3.11 -32.46
C PHE A 273 17.88 -2.08 -33.49
N HIS A 274 17.08 -1.05 -33.75
CA HIS A 274 17.41 0.02 -34.67
C HIS A 274 18.12 1.13 -33.89
N GLN A 275 19.33 1.52 -34.30
CA GLN A 275 20.23 2.42 -33.59
C GLN A 275 20.46 3.70 -34.41
N GLY A 276 19.35 4.29 -34.90
CA GLY A 276 19.33 5.33 -35.93
C GLY A 276 18.87 4.77 -37.29
N PRO A 277 18.88 5.60 -38.36
CA PRO A 277 18.49 5.18 -39.70
C PRO A 277 19.46 4.17 -40.31
N ASP A 278 20.76 4.30 -40.01
CA ASP A 278 21.83 3.63 -40.75
C ASP A 278 22.49 2.46 -39.99
N ARG A 279 21.96 2.06 -38.81
CA ARG A 279 22.53 0.96 -38.00
C ARG A 279 21.42 0.10 -37.41
N CYS A 280 21.52 -1.21 -37.60
CA CYS A 280 20.68 -2.19 -36.91
C CYS A 280 21.53 -3.31 -36.31
N THR A 281 21.24 -3.68 -35.06
CA THR A 281 21.87 -4.81 -34.38
C THR A 281 20.82 -5.90 -34.15
N LEU A 282 21.04 -7.07 -34.75
CA LEU A 282 20.33 -8.31 -34.42
C LEU A 282 21.13 -9.07 -33.35
N VAL A 283 20.42 -9.53 -32.33
CA VAL A 283 20.94 -10.47 -31.33
C VAL A 283 20.14 -11.77 -31.35
N VAL A 284 20.84 -12.90 -31.23
CA VAL A 284 20.25 -14.24 -31.29
C VAL A 284 20.83 -15.11 -30.19
N ARG A 285 19.96 -15.64 -29.32
CA ARG A 285 20.34 -16.50 -28.19
C ARG A 285 19.57 -17.80 -28.19
N HIS A 286 20.28 -18.92 -28.04
CA HIS A 286 19.64 -20.19 -27.76
C HIS A 286 19.20 -20.27 -26.30
N ILE A 287 17.92 -20.54 -26.08
CA ILE A 287 17.32 -20.81 -24.77
C ILE A 287 17.56 -22.29 -24.44
N VAL A 288 18.36 -22.55 -23.42
CA VAL A 288 18.76 -23.90 -23.01
C VAL A 288 17.66 -24.55 -22.17
N GLN A 289 17.05 -23.78 -21.26
CA GLN A 289 15.95 -24.21 -20.41
C GLN A 289 14.73 -23.31 -20.64
N ASP A 290 13.56 -23.91 -20.76
CA ASP A 290 12.29 -23.23 -20.92
C ASP A 290 11.26 -23.90 -20.02
N ASP A 291 10.90 -23.26 -18.91
CA ASP A 291 10.00 -23.84 -17.90
C ASP A 291 8.55 -23.96 -18.42
N LEU A 292 8.23 -23.37 -19.59
CA LEU A 292 6.93 -23.53 -20.27
C LEU A 292 6.94 -24.70 -21.27
N HIS A 293 8.09 -24.99 -21.89
CA HIS A 293 8.22 -26.02 -22.92
C HIS A 293 9.36 -26.98 -22.57
N ALA A 294 9.01 -28.13 -22.01
CA ALA A 294 9.96 -29.19 -21.72
C ALA A 294 10.75 -29.59 -22.99
N HIS A 295 12.06 -29.78 -22.83
CA HIS A 295 12.93 -30.26 -23.92
C HIS A 295 12.41 -31.62 -24.45
N PRO A 296 12.17 -31.79 -25.76
CA PRO A 296 11.70 -33.04 -26.32
C PRO A 296 12.67 -34.20 -26.06
N SER A 297 12.16 -35.32 -25.53
CA SER A 297 12.96 -36.51 -25.22
C SER A 297 13.68 -37.04 -26.45
N GLY A 298 14.98 -37.33 -26.32
CA GLY A 298 15.79 -37.92 -27.40
C GLY A 298 16.26 -36.97 -28.50
N CYS A 299 15.83 -35.70 -28.49
CA CYS A 299 16.40 -34.69 -29.38
C CYS A 299 17.79 -34.24 -28.90
N ARG A 300 18.66 -33.83 -29.83
CA ARG A 300 19.94 -33.18 -29.50
C ARG A 300 19.72 -31.68 -29.31
N GLN A 301 20.46 -31.06 -28.39
CA GLN A 301 20.50 -29.59 -28.25
C GLN A 301 21.90 -29.06 -28.59
N ARG A 302 22.00 -27.86 -29.16
CA ARG A 302 23.27 -27.11 -29.32
C ARG A 302 23.05 -25.65 -28.94
N SER A 303 23.80 -25.20 -27.94
CA SER A 303 23.85 -23.77 -27.61
C SER A 303 24.38 -22.97 -28.81
N ARG A 304 23.69 -21.87 -29.14
CA ARG A 304 24.03 -20.93 -30.20
C ARG A 304 23.95 -19.53 -29.62
N THR A 305 24.86 -18.65 -30.04
CA THR A 305 24.77 -17.22 -29.78
C THR A 305 25.37 -16.48 -30.96
N MET A 306 24.71 -15.44 -31.43
CA MET A 306 25.11 -14.69 -32.60
C MET A 306 24.72 -13.22 -32.44
N TRP A 307 25.58 -12.35 -32.94
CA TRP A 307 25.32 -10.94 -33.17
C TRP A 307 25.54 -10.68 -34.65
N LEU A 308 24.68 -9.86 -35.24
CA LEU A 308 24.84 -9.34 -36.60
C LEU A 308 24.58 -7.83 -36.52
N VAL A 309 25.55 -7.03 -36.95
CA VAL A 309 25.41 -5.57 -37.02
C VAL A 309 25.42 -5.20 -38.50
N GLY A 310 24.32 -4.64 -38.97
CA GLY A 310 24.17 -4.13 -40.32
C GLY A 310 24.25 -2.61 -40.33
N PHE A 311 24.95 -2.06 -41.32
CA PHE A 311 25.01 -0.63 -41.59
C PHE A 311 24.35 -0.35 -42.94
N ALA A 312 23.63 0.77 -43.06
CA ALA A 312 23.19 1.24 -44.36
C ALA A 312 24.40 1.81 -45.12
N ALA A 313 24.50 1.51 -46.41
CA ALA A 313 25.51 2.13 -47.25
C ALA A 313 25.23 3.64 -47.36
N VAL A 314 26.20 4.46 -46.97
CA VAL A 314 26.19 5.90 -47.26
C VAL A 314 26.45 6.06 -48.76
N VAL A 315 25.44 6.52 -49.49
CA VAL A 315 25.46 6.80 -50.94
C VAL A 315 26.00 8.19 -51.22
#